data_AF-A0A2D5LJN5-F1
#
_entry.id   AF-A0A2D5LJN5-F1
#
_cell.length_a   1.000
_cell.length_b   1.000
_cell.length_c   1.000
_cell.angle_alpha   90.00
_cell.angle_beta   90.00
_cell.angle_gamma   90.00
#
_symmetry.space_group_name_H-M   'P 1'
#
loop_
_entity.id
_entity.type
_entity.pdbx_description
1 polymer ?
#
loop_
_entity_poly.entity_id
_entity_poly.type
_entity_poly.pdbx_seq_one_letter_code
_entity_poly.pdbx_strand_id
1 'polypeptide(L)'
;MQVMVELSMYPLVNDYIGPIKAFIERLNSYSNLTVITCSTSTQVHGDYTEVMQVLGAEMQRTHEEVGQAVFVAKFLNFDAMSSK
;
A
#
# COMPACT_ATOMS: atom_id res chain seq x y z
N MET A 1 -11.46 -10.94 -8.35
CA MET A 1 -10.87 -10.06 -9.39
C MET A 1 -9.56 -9.57 -8.83
N GLN A 2 -8.49 -9.54 -9.61
CA GLN A 2 -7.20 -9.04 -9.13
C GLN A 2 -7.10 -7.52 -9.31
N VAL A 3 -6.52 -6.86 -8.32
CA VAL A 3 -6.20 -5.43 -8.37
C VAL A 3 -4.70 -5.22 -8.20
N MET A 4 -4.17 -4.24 -8.92
CA MET A 4 -2.89 -3.63 -8.60
C MET A 4 -3.17 -2.24 -8.03
N VAL A 5 -2.57 -1.94 -6.87
CA VAL A 5 -2.57 -0.61 -6.29
C VAL A 5 -1.16 -0.08 -6.28
N GLU A 6 -0.91 1.01 -7.00
CA GLU A 6 0.34 1.76 -6.87
C GLU A 6 0.15 2.85 -5.81
N LEU A 7 0.96 2.78 -4.76
CA LEU A 7 0.80 3.53 -3.52
C LEU A 7 2.06 4.36 -3.19
N SER A 8 1.85 5.61 -2.81
CA SER A 8 2.86 6.48 -2.19
C SER A 8 2.33 7.05 -0.89
N MET A 9 3.18 7.12 0.13
CA MET A 9 2.85 7.61 1.48
C MET A 9 3.78 8.76 1.85
N TYR A 10 3.19 9.85 2.36
CA TYR A 10 3.89 11.05 2.79
C TYR A 10 3.52 11.37 4.25
N PRO A 11 4.25 10.81 5.23
CA PRO A 11 4.10 11.19 6.63
C PRO A 11 4.48 12.66 6.82
N LEU A 12 3.64 13.42 7.54
CA LEU A 12 3.91 14.83 7.83
C LEU A 12 4.68 14.98 9.15
N VAL A 13 5.82 14.28 9.24
CA VAL A 13 6.72 14.26 10.40
C VAL A 13 8.18 14.39 9.95
N ASN A 14 9.08 14.85 10.83
CA ASN A 14 10.48 15.08 10.49
C ASN A 14 11.23 13.80 10.09
N ASP A 15 11.03 12.70 10.82
CA ASP A 15 11.64 11.40 10.52
C ASP A 15 10.64 10.49 9.80
N TYR A 16 10.41 10.78 8.52
CA TYR A 16 9.41 10.08 7.69
C TYR A 16 9.86 8.70 7.21
N ILE A 17 11.16 8.39 7.26
CA ILE A 17 11.70 7.12 6.73
C ILE A 17 11.21 5.94 7.57
N GLY A 18 11.25 6.07 8.90
CA GLY A 18 10.79 5.04 9.83
C GLY A 18 9.35 4.59 9.56
N PRO A 19 8.37 5.53 9.56
CA PRO A 19 6.97 5.20 9.27
C PRO A 19 6.74 4.55 7.91
N ILE A 20 7.42 5.00 6.85
CA ILE A 20 7.26 4.40 5.51
C ILE A 20 7.77 2.96 5.51
N LYS A 21 8.93 2.69 6.12
CA LYS A 21 9.47 1.33 6.23
C LYS A 21 8.55 0.43 7.04
N ALA A 22 8.08 0.90 8.20
CA ALA A 22 7.16 0.14 9.05
C ALA A 22 5.87 -0.22 8.31
N PHE A 23 5.30 0.72 7.54
CA PHE A 23 4.12 0.46 6.72
C PHE A 23 4.38 -0.62 5.65
N ILE A 24 5.48 -0.51 4.90
CA ILE A 24 5.85 -1.49 3.87
C ILE A 24 6.14 -2.87 4.50
N GLU A 25 6.81 -2.93 5.66
CA GLU A 25 7.07 -4.17 6.39
C GLU A 25 5.77 -4.87 6.81
N ARG A 26 4.78 -4.12 7.30
CA ARG A 26 3.46 -4.67 7.62
C ARG A 26 2.76 -5.21 6.38
N LEU A 27 2.80 -4.49 5.27
CA LEU A 27 2.24 -5.01 4.00
C LEU A 27 2.92 -6.31 3.56
N ASN A 28 4.24 -6.43 3.73
CA ASN A 28 4.98 -7.66 3.41
C ASN A 28 4.68 -8.83 4.35
N SER A 29 4.04 -8.60 5.50
CA SER A 29 3.65 -9.68 6.43
C SER A 29 2.40 -10.45 5.97
N TYR A 30 1.62 -9.89 5.04
CA TYR A 30 0.42 -10.51 4.50
C TYR A 30 0.79 -11.48 3.37
N SER A 31 0.68 -12.78 3.62
CA SER A 31 1.07 -13.83 2.65
C SER A 31 0.20 -13.88 1.39
N ASN A 32 -0.99 -13.29 1.44
CA ASN A 32 -1.93 -13.18 0.32
C ASN A 32 -1.68 -11.95 -0.57
N LEU A 33 -0.72 -11.09 -0.20
CA LEU A 33 -0.35 -9.92 -0.99
C LEU A 33 1.00 -10.10 -1.69
N THR A 34 1.12 -9.54 -2.89
CA THR A 34 2.42 -9.34 -3.53
C THR A 34 2.79 -7.86 -3.48
N VAL A 35 3.88 -7.54 -2.80
CA VAL A 35 4.34 -6.17 -2.56
C VAL A 35 5.66 -5.93 -3.28
N ILE A 36 5.71 -4.92 -4.13
CA ILE A 36 6.91 -4.56 -4.90
C ILE A 36 7.22 -3.08 -4.67
N THR A 37 8.36 -2.78 -4.05
CA THR A 37 8.79 -1.41 -3.81
C THR A 37 9.75 -0.95 -4.92
N CYS A 38 9.49 0.21 -5.49
CA CYS A 38 10.35 0.90 -6.45
C CYS A 38 10.86 2.22 -5.86
N SER A 39 11.65 2.97 -6.64
CA SER A 39 12.24 4.24 -6.19
C SER A 39 11.21 5.33 -5.81
N THR A 40 9.99 5.27 -6.36
CA THR A 40 8.97 6.33 -6.21
C THR A 40 7.68 5.88 -5.55
N SER A 41 7.41 4.57 -5.49
CA SER A 41 6.13 4.03 -5.02
C SER A 41 6.27 2.55 -4.63
N THR A 42 5.22 2.03 -4.00
CA THR A 42 5.04 0.61 -3.70
C THR A 42 3.82 0.09 -4.43
N GLN A 43 3.94 -1.02 -5.13
CA GLN A 43 2.83 -1.71 -5.79
C GLN A 43 2.35 -2.86 -4.91
N VAL A 44 1.04 -2.95 -4.70
CA VAL A 44 0.38 -4.01 -3.93
C VAL A 44 -0.60 -4.74 -4.85
N HIS A 45 -0.47 -6.07 -4.92
CA HIS A 45 -1.31 -6.92 -5.76
C HIS A 45 -1.99 -8.01 -4.94
N GLY A 46 -3.18 -8.41 -5.34
CA GLY A 46 -3.92 -9.52 -4.74
C GLY A 46 -5.40 -9.50 -5.12
N ASP A 47 -6.20 -10.30 -4.41
CA ASP A 47 -7.66 -10.21 -4.55
C ASP A 47 -8.15 -8.82 -4.15
N TYR A 48 -9.03 -8.25 -4.97
CA TYR A 48 -9.53 -6.89 -4.81
C TYR A 48 -10.04 -6.62 -3.40
N THR A 49 -10.86 -7.52 -2.85
CA THR A 49 -11.51 -7.30 -1.56
C THR A 49 -10.48 -7.34 -0.43
N GLU A 50 -9.58 -8.32 -0.50
CA GLU A 50 -8.52 -8.50 0.49
C GLU A 50 -7.54 -7.32 0.49
N VAL A 51 -7.11 -6.87 -0.69
CA VAL A 51 -6.23 -5.70 -0.84
C VAL A 51 -6.87 -4.46 -0.23
N MET A 52 -8.15 -4.19 -0.51
CA MET A 52 -8.85 -3.03 0.03
C MET A 52 -8.98 -3.09 1.55
N GLN A 53 -9.25 -4.27 2.11
CA GLN A 53 -9.33 -4.48 3.56
C GLN A 53 -7.98 -4.24 4.25
N VAL A 54 -6.91 -4.84 3.73
CA VAL A 54 -5.56 -4.67 4.30
C VAL A 54 -5.11 -3.22 4.20
N LEU A 55 -5.23 -2.59 3.03
CA LEU A 55 -4.83 -1.19 2.86
C LEU A 55 -5.61 -0.26 3.78
N GLY A 56 -6.92 -0.46 3.92
CA GLY A 56 -7.75 0.32 4.85
C GLY A 56 -7.26 0.22 6.30
N ALA A 57 -7.01 -1.00 6.78
CA ALA A 57 -6.54 -1.25 8.14
C ALA A 57 -5.13 -0.65 8.38
N GLU A 58 -4.21 -0.84 7.44
CA GLU A 58 -2.83 -0.38 7.59
C GLU A 58 -2.69 1.14 7.45
N MET A 59 -3.52 1.77 6.60
CA MET A 59 -3.60 3.22 6.50
C MET A 59 -4.17 3.82 7.78
N GLN A 60 -5.26 3.25 8.32
CA GLN A 60 -5.82 3.70 9.59
C GLN A 60 -4.79 3.59 10.71
N ARG A 61 -4.14 2.42 10.85
CA ARG A 61 -3.08 2.20 11.85
C ARG A 61 -1.95 3.22 11.71
N THR A 62 -1.58 3.55 10.47
CA THR A 62 -0.56 4.58 10.21
C THR A 62 -1.01 5.92 10.73
N HIS A 63 -2.23 6.37 10.44
CA HIS A 63 -2.75 7.63 10.96
C HIS A 63 -2.81 7.66 12.49
N GLU A 64 -3.10 6.53 13.14
CA GLU A 64 -3.05 6.40 14.60
C GLU A 64 -1.62 6.53 15.16
N GLU A 65 -0.63 5.95 14.47
CA GLU A 65 0.78 5.95 14.91
C GLU A 65 1.51 7.28 14.62
N VAL A 66 1.23 7.92 13.47
CA VAL A 66 1.98 9.09 12.99
C VAL A 66 1.19 10.40 13.05
N GLY A 67 -0.11 10.34 13.32
CA GLY A 67 -1.03 11.46 13.23
C GLY A 67 -1.40 11.78 11.79
N GLN A 68 -0.59 12.58 11.09
CA GLN A 68 -0.91 13.04 9.74
C GLN A 68 -0.02 12.38 8.69
N ALA A 69 -0.66 11.76 7.69
CA ALA A 69 0.00 11.23 6.51
C ALA A 69 -0.92 11.34 5.29
N VAL A 70 -0.36 11.70 4.14
CA VAL A 70 -1.07 11.68 2.85
C VAL A 70 -0.76 10.38 2.13
N PHE A 71 -1.80 9.71 1.64
CA PHE A 71 -1.67 8.55 0.76
C PHE A 71 -2.15 8.92 -0.64
N VAL A 72 -1.37 8.54 -1.65
CA VAL A 72 -1.73 8.62 -3.06
C VAL A 72 -1.81 7.21 -3.59
N ALA A 73 -2.98 6.81 -4.08
CA ALA A 73 -3.22 5.47 -4.58
C ALA A 73 -3.84 5.51 -5.98
N LYS A 74 -3.29 4.71 -6.90
CA LYS A 74 -3.87 4.42 -8.22
C LYS A 74 -4.29 2.96 -8.26
N PHE A 75 -5.53 2.71 -8.62
CA PHE A 75 -6.10 1.36 -8.67
C PHE A 75 -6.25 0.93 -10.13
N LEU A 76 -5.70 -0.23 -10.47
CA LEU A 76 -5.76 -0.81 -11.79
C LEU A 76 -6.43 -2.19 -11.70
N ASN A 77 -7.42 -2.44 -12.56
CA ASN A 77 -7.93 -3.79 -12.77
C ASN A 77 -6.82 -4.62 -13.42
N PHE A 78 -6.21 -5.51 -12.65
CA PHE A 78 -5.03 -6.24 -13.08
C PHE A 78 -5.38 -7.35 -14.08
N ASP A 79 -6.56 -7.95 -13.94
CA ASP A 79 -7.06 -8.97 -14.86
C ASP A 79 -7.23 -8.42 -16.29
N ALA A 80 -7.59 -7.13 -16.41
CA ALA A 80 -7.73 -6.45 -17.69
C ALA A 80 -6.38 -6.04 -18.34
N MET A 81 -5.28 -6.10 -17.59
CA MET A 81 -3.93 -5.80 -18.09
C MET A 81 -3.28 -7.02 -18.73
N SER A 82 -3.51 -8.21 -18.16
CA SER A 82 -3.00 -9.49 -18.70
C SER A 82 -3.79 -10.02 -19.90
N SER A 83 -4.88 -9.37 -20.31
CA SER A 83 -5.72 -9.82 -21.44
C SER A 83 -5.26 -9.31 -22.82
N LYS A 84 -3.99 -8.94 -22.97
CA LYS A 84 -3.38 -8.53 -24.24
C LYS A 84 -2.19 -9.41 -24.61
#